data_AF-A0A1Q1FPV9-F1
#
_entry.id   AF-A0A1Q1FPV9-F1
#
_cell.length_a   1.000
_cell.length_b   1.000
_cell.length_c   1.000
_cell.angle_alpha   90.00
_cell.angle_beta   90.00
_cell.angle_gamma   90.00
#
_symmetry.space_group_name_H-M   'P 1'
#
loop_
_entity.id
_entity.type
_entity.pdbx_description
1 polymer ?
#
loop_
_entity_poly.entity_id
_entity_poly.type
_entity_poly.pdbx_seq_one_letter_code
_entity_poly.pdbx_strand_id
1 'polypeptide(L)'
;MKCLSCGLEAGFRRLVVHTDSLEKHGSLCSSCESKLQRLGVTDDADDPEHGDQCVQCRRTGVFALPEMQLSVDEETDGDEILYEYEIVEGTPRLCTDHLESLLQEPRQVDPLNMLDDRI
;
A
#
# COMPACT_ATOMS: atom_id res chain seq x y z
N MET A 1 0.84 -11.23 -6.82
CA MET A 1 -0.17 -10.22 -7.22
C MET A 1 0.54 -9.04 -7.87
N LYS A 2 -0.15 -8.25 -8.71
CA LYS A 2 0.42 -7.06 -9.37
C LYS A 2 0.12 -5.80 -8.58
N CYS A 3 1.08 -4.89 -8.49
CA CYS A 3 0.88 -3.56 -7.91
C CYS A 3 -0.13 -2.77 -8.75
N LEU A 4 -1.13 -2.18 -8.10
CA LEU A 4 -2.16 -1.36 -8.75
C LEU A 4 -1.59 -0.13 -9.46
N SER A 5 -0.59 0.52 -8.85
CA SER A 5 0.02 1.72 -9.40
C SER A 5 0.93 1.41 -10.59
N CYS A 6 1.61 0.26 -10.59
CA CYS A 6 2.76 0.08 -11.46
C CYS A 6 2.73 -1.18 -12.33
N GLY A 7 1.79 -2.09 -12.07
CA GLY A 7 1.54 -3.30 -12.84
C GLY A 7 2.58 -4.42 -12.71
N LEU A 8 3.71 -4.19 -12.01
CA LEU A 8 4.71 -5.22 -11.76
C LEU A 8 4.26 -6.17 -10.65
N GLU A 9 4.80 -7.39 -10.68
CA GLU A 9 4.69 -8.30 -9.55
C GLU A 9 5.30 -7.65 -8.31
N ALA A 10 4.45 -7.48 -7.30
CA ALA A 10 4.82 -6.83 -6.06
C ALA A 10 5.18 -7.92 -5.05
N GLY A 11 6.40 -7.86 -4.50
CA GLY A 11 6.63 -8.33 -3.14
C GLY A 11 5.67 -7.56 -2.25
N PHE A 12 4.74 -8.26 -1.64
CA PHE A 12 3.58 -7.72 -0.92
C PHE A 12 4.01 -6.78 0.20
N ARG A 13 3.38 -5.60 0.29
CA ARG A 13 3.51 -4.76 1.48
C ARG A 13 2.22 -4.10 1.93
N ARG A 14 1.50 -3.38 1.05
CA ARG A 14 0.24 -2.72 1.46
C ARG A 14 -0.93 -3.06 0.57
N LEU A 15 -2.08 -3.25 1.16
CA LEU A 15 -3.36 -3.36 0.46
C LEU A 15 -3.98 -1.98 0.28
N VAL A 16 -4.85 -1.84 -0.71
CA VAL A 16 -5.75 -0.69 -0.86
C VAL A 16 -7.15 -1.17 -0.52
N VAL A 17 -7.68 -0.68 0.61
CA VAL A 17 -8.98 -1.11 1.14
C VAL A 17 -9.90 0.09 1.28
N HIS A 18 -11.12 0.02 0.77
CA HIS A 18 -12.12 1.05 0.98
C HIS A 18 -12.64 0.97 2.42
N THR A 19 -12.61 2.07 3.16
CA THR A 19 -12.85 2.07 4.61
C THR A 19 -14.31 1.79 4.99
N ASP A 20 -15.29 2.25 4.22
CA ASP A 20 -16.71 2.00 4.52
C ASP A 20 -17.19 0.60 4.11
N SER A 21 -16.68 0.08 2.99
CA SER A 21 -17.16 -1.19 2.42
C SER A 21 -16.24 -2.37 2.72
N LEU A 22 -15.04 -2.09 3.24
CA LEU A 22 -13.96 -3.06 3.44
C LEU A 22 -13.56 -3.81 2.15
N GLU A 23 -13.92 -3.26 0.99
CA GLU A 23 -13.60 -3.85 -0.31
C GLU A 23 -12.12 -3.67 -0.62
N LYS A 24 -11.46 -4.76 -1.04
CA LYS A 24 -10.06 -4.76 -1.45
C LYS A 24 -9.97 -4.37 -2.91
N HIS A 25 -9.33 -3.25 -3.21
CA HIS A 25 -9.13 -2.79 -4.57
C HIS A 25 -7.83 -3.35 -5.18
N GLY A 26 -6.87 -3.77 -4.36
CA GLY A 26 -5.61 -4.41 -4.80
C GLY A 26 -4.45 -4.11 -3.85
N SER A 27 -3.21 -4.15 -4.35
CA SER A 27 -2.00 -3.95 -3.54
C SER A 27 -1.01 -2.96 -4.15
N LEU A 28 -0.12 -2.41 -3.32
CA LEU A 28 1.00 -1.58 -3.73
C LEU A 28 2.33 -2.29 -3.44
N CYS A 29 3.30 -2.14 -4.36
CA CYS A 29 4.67 -2.57 -4.11
C CYS A 29 5.43 -1.54 -3.27
N SER A 30 6.52 -1.98 -2.63
CA SER A 30 7.38 -1.13 -1.78
C SER A 30 7.86 0.13 -2.49
N SER A 31 8.14 0.08 -3.81
CA SER A 31 8.56 1.28 -4.56
C SER A 31 7.44 2.33 -4.71
N CYS A 32 6.20 1.89 -4.95
CA CYS A 32 5.05 2.79 -5.03
C CYS A 32 4.64 3.29 -3.65
N GLU A 33 4.79 2.46 -2.63
CA GLU A 33 4.62 2.84 -1.24
C GLU A 33 5.65 3.92 -0.82
N SER A 34 6.93 3.77 -1.15
CA SER A 34 7.94 4.77 -0.81
C SER A 34 7.69 6.13 -1.46
N LYS A 35 6.99 6.19 -2.59
CA LYS A 35 6.51 7.47 -3.14
C LYS A 35 5.49 8.13 -2.21
N LEU A 36 4.60 7.34 -1.60
CA LEU A 36 3.66 7.84 -0.59
C LEU A 36 4.38 8.28 0.69
N GLN A 37 5.41 7.56 1.12
CA GLN A 37 6.26 7.96 2.26
C GLN A 37 6.93 9.32 2.05
N ARG A 38 7.41 9.60 0.83
CA ARG A 38 7.93 10.93 0.46
C ARG A 38 6.87 12.03 0.44
N LEU A 39 5.58 11.67 0.35
CA LEU A 39 4.44 12.59 0.31
C LEU A 39 3.79 12.81 1.67
N GLY A 40 4.41 12.38 2.77
CA GLY A 40 3.95 12.68 4.13
C GLY A 40 3.54 11.48 4.98
N VAL A 41 3.82 10.24 4.54
CA VAL A 41 3.85 9.10 5.47
C VAL A 41 5.23 9.07 6.11
N THR A 42 5.53 10.05 6.98
CA THR A 42 6.56 9.81 8.00
C THR A 42 5.97 8.84 9.00
N ASP A 43 6.82 8.03 9.60
CA ASP A 43 6.50 7.07 10.67
C ASP A 43 5.95 7.74 11.94
N ASP A 44 5.56 9.02 11.87
CA ASP A 44 4.85 9.78 12.90
C ASP A 44 3.38 9.32 12.95
N ALA A 45 3.19 8.05 13.32
CA ALA A 45 1.90 7.51 13.79
C ALA A 45 1.52 8.04 15.20
N ASP A 46 2.23 9.04 15.71
CA ASP A 46 2.06 9.62 17.04
C ASP A 46 1.09 10.82 17.07
N ASP A 47 0.39 11.11 15.97
CA ASP A 47 -0.63 12.15 15.91
C ASP A 47 -2.04 11.51 15.78
N PRO A 48 -2.63 11.03 16.90
CA PRO A 48 -3.89 10.27 16.91
C PRO A 48 -5.11 11.09 16.47
N GLU A 49 -4.98 12.41 16.29
CA GLU A 49 -6.10 13.29 15.96
C GLU A 49 -6.52 13.23 14.48
N HIS A 50 -5.83 12.43 13.65
CA HIS A 50 -6.00 12.48 12.19
C HIS A 50 -6.27 11.11 11.52
N GLY A 51 -6.68 10.09 12.28
CA GLY A 51 -6.81 8.70 11.79
C GLY A 51 -7.74 8.47 10.58
N ASP A 52 -8.70 9.36 10.34
CA ASP A 52 -9.63 9.29 9.20
C ASP A 52 -9.25 10.23 8.03
N GLN A 53 -8.08 10.87 8.08
CA GLN A 53 -7.67 11.85 7.09
C GLN A 53 -6.66 11.29 6.07
N CYS A 54 -6.74 11.82 4.86
CA CYS A 54 -5.78 11.63 3.80
C CYS A 54 -4.42 12.19 4.23
N VAL A 55 -3.40 11.34 4.18
CA VAL A 55 -2.03 11.69 4.58
C VAL A 55 -1.42 12.82 3.74
N GLN A 56 -1.93 13.07 2.53
CA GLN A 56 -1.41 14.11 1.64
C GLN A 56 -2.09 15.48 1.79
N CYS A 57 -3.41 15.51 2.01
CA CYS A 57 -4.17 16.76 1.98
C CYS A 57 -5.01 17.03 3.23
N ARG A 58 -4.96 16.13 4.23
CA ARG A 58 -5.71 16.22 5.50
C ARG A 58 -7.25 16.30 5.34
N ARG A 59 -7.78 16.07 4.12
CA ARG A 59 -9.22 15.85 3.87
C ARG A 59 -9.60 14.43 4.26
N THR A 60 -10.88 14.07 4.22
CA THR A 60 -11.35 12.70 4.48
C THR A 60 -10.60 11.65 3.62
N GLY A 61 -10.00 10.67 4.29
CA GLY A 61 -9.33 9.52 3.70
C GLY A 61 -10.29 8.34 3.60
N VAL A 62 -10.73 8.02 2.39
CA VAL A 62 -11.71 6.96 2.11
C VAL A 62 -11.06 5.60 1.85
N PHE A 63 -9.77 5.58 1.49
CA PHE A 63 -9.00 4.36 1.26
C PHE A 63 -7.93 4.19 2.33
N ALA A 64 -7.96 3.09 3.06
CA ALA A 64 -6.90 2.68 3.98
C ALA A 64 -5.81 1.89 3.23
N LEU A 65 -4.58 2.07 3.70
CA LEU A 65 -3.39 1.39 3.20
C LEU A 65 -2.78 0.51 4.30
N PRO A 66 -3.48 -0.54 4.76
CA PRO A 66 -2.95 -1.41 5.80
C PRO A 66 -1.75 -2.21 5.28
N GLU A 67 -0.80 -2.45 6.18
CA GLU A 67 0.30 -3.38 5.91
C GLU A 67 -0.22 -4.82 5.93
N MET A 68 0.18 -5.59 4.93
CA MET A 68 -0.11 -7.00 4.84
C MET A 68 0.96 -7.74 5.65
N GLN A 69 0.51 -8.46 6.67
CA GLN A 69 1.36 -9.31 7.50
C GLN A 69 1.23 -10.76 7.03
N LEU A 70 2.37 -11.46 7.06
CA LEU A 70 2.44 -12.89 6.83
C LEU A 70 2.46 -13.56 8.19
N SER A 71 1.44 -14.37 8.46
CA SER A 71 1.40 -15.28 9.59
C SER A 71 1.52 -16.70 9.07
N VAL A 72 2.28 -17.52 9.81
CA VAL A 72 2.36 -18.96 9.58
C VAL A 72 1.53 -19.60 10.67
N ASP A 73 0.48 -20.31 10.30
CA ASP A 73 -0.32 -21.05 11.26
C ASP A 73 0.30 -22.43 11.48
N GLU A 74 0.95 -22.60 12.64
CA GLU A 74 1.60 -23.86 13.04
C GLU A 74 0.60 -24.88 13.63
N GLU A 75 -0.70 -24.54 13.78
CA GLU A 75 -1.71 -25.42 14.39
C GLU A 75 -2.41 -26.33 13.37
N THR A 76 -2.31 -26.04 12.07
CA THR A 76 -2.80 -26.91 10.99
C THR A 76 -1.72 -27.87 10.47
N ASP A 77 -2.09 -29.13 10.21
CA ASP A 77 -1.23 -30.15 9.61
C ASP A 77 -0.90 -29.75 8.15
N GLY A 78 0.18 -28.97 8.01
CA GLY A 78 0.62 -28.33 6.77
C GLY A 78 0.75 -26.81 6.96
N ASP A 79 1.96 -26.29 6.74
CA ASP A 79 2.26 -24.86 6.85
C ASP A 79 1.35 -24.04 5.91
N GLU A 80 0.25 -23.50 6.43
CA GLU A 80 -0.60 -22.57 5.69
C GLU A 80 -0.08 -21.14 5.91
N ILE A 81 0.30 -20.49 4.81
CA ILE A 81 0.68 -19.08 4.83
C ILE A 81 -0.61 -18.27 4.78
N LEU A 82 -0.93 -17.62 5.89
CA LEU A 82 -2.05 -16.70 6.00
C LEU A 82 -1.59 -15.27 5.68
N TYR A 83 -2.42 -14.56 4.92
CA TYR A 83 -2.21 -13.17 4.56
C TYR A 83 -3.22 -12.32 5.32
N GLU A 84 -2.75 -11.66 6.38
CA GLU A 84 -3.59 -10.88 7.29
C GLU A 84 -3.29 -9.39 7.13
N TYR A 85 -4.25 -8.55 7.53
CA TYR A 85 -4.06 -7.10 7.61
C TYR A 85 -5.04 -6.51 8.63
N GLU A 86 -4.64 -5.41 9.24
CA GLU A 86 -5.45 -4.68 10.20
C GLU A 86 -5.50 -3.19 9.83
N ILE A 87 -6.67 -2.57 9.99
CA ILE A 87 -6.85 -1.13 9.86
C ILE A 87 -7.01 -0.57 11.28
N VAL A 88 -5.98 0.12 11.76
CA VAL A 88 -5.90 0.76 13.08
C VAL A 88 -5.87 2.28 12.94
N GLU A 89 -5.95 3.03 14.04
CA GLU A 89 -5.97 4.50 14.03
C GLU A 89 -4.73 5.14 13.35
N GLY A 90 -3.60 4.44 13.32
CA GLY A 90 -2.39 4.86 12.60
C GLY A 90 -2.28 4.37 11.15
N THR A 91 -3.27 3.64 10.63
CA THR A 91 -3.21 3.12 9.26
C THR A 91 -3.30 4.27 8.25
N PRO A 92 -2.31 4.43 7.36
CA PRO A 92 -2.31 5.53 6.40
C PRO A 92 -3.55 5.50 5.51
N ARG A 93 -4.19 6.66 5.30
CA ARG A 93 -5.35 6.78 4.41
C ARG A 93 -5.11 7.76 3.27
N LEU A 94 -5.82 7.56 2.17
CA LEU A 94 -5.85 8.45 1.02
C LEU A 94 -7.28 8.81 0.65
N CYS A 95 -7.49 10.04 0.18
CA CYS A 95 -8.71 10.40 -0.53
C CYS A 95 -8.66 9.87 -1.97
N THR A 96 -9.82 9.82 -2.62
CA THR A 96 -9.96 9.33 -4.01
C THR A 96 -9.00 10.04 -4.96
N ASP A 97 -8.92 11.38 -4.92
CA ASP A 97 -8.06 12.15 -5.83
C ASP A 97 -6.57 11.76 -5.71
N HIS A 98 -6.06 11.57 -4.49
CA HIS A 98 -4.64 11.23 -4.28
C HIS A 98 -4.37 9.75 -4.59
N LEU A 99 -5.34 8.86 -4.39
CA LEU A 99 -5.23 7.49 -4.87
C LEU A 99 -5.20 7.48 -6.41
N GLU A 100 -6.13 8.17 -7.07
CA GLU A 100 -6.16 8.25 -8.53
C GLU A 100 -4.90 8.87 -9.10
N SER A 101 -4.37 9.94 -8.49
CA SER A 101 -3.10 10.53 -8.90
C SER A 101 -1.93 9.54 -8.83
N LEU A 102 -1.89 8.69 -7.79
CA LEU A 102 -0.89 7.62 -7.66
C LEU A 102 -1.03 6.54 -8.73
N LEU A 103 -2.27 6.26 -9.15
CA LEU A 103 -2.58 5.28 -10.19
C LEU A 103 -2.38 5.83 -11.61
N GLN A 104 -2.52 7.15 -11.78
CA GLN A 104 -2.41 7.83 -13.08
C GLN A 104 -0.99 8.28 -13.43
N GLU A 105 -0.03 8.30 -12.50
CA GLU A 105 1.38 8.55 -12.85
C GLU A 105 1.87 7.49 -13.85
N PRO A 106 2.04 7.82 -15.14
CA PRO A 106 2.49 6.84 -16.11
C PRO A 106 3.95 6.52 -15.80
N ARG A 107 4.27 5.23 -15.68
CA ARG A 107 5.66 4.79 -15.66
C ARG A 107 6.31 5.16 -17.00
N GLN A 108 7.25 6.09 -16.97
CA GLN A 108 8.44 5.93 -17.79
C GLN A 108 9.21 4.72 -17.22
N VAL A 109 8.83 3.53 -17.67
CA VAL A 109 9.76 2.40 -17.68
C VAL A 109 10.81 2.78 -18.69
N ASP A 110 11.95 3.30 -18.23
CA ASP A 110 13.10 3.46 -19.10
C ASP A 110 13.54 2.06 -19.54
N PRO A 111 13.40 1.68 -20.83
CA PRO A 111 13.68 0.32 -21.28
C PRO A 111 15.17 -0.03 -21.17
N LEU A 112 16.04 0.94 -20.88
CA LEU A 112 17.49 0.76 -20.89
C LEU A 112 18.06 0.28 -19.55
N ASN A 113 17.29 0.29 -18.46
CA ASN A 113 17.80 -0.12 -17.13
C ASN A 113 17.59 -1.60 -16.79
N MET A 114 17.25 -2.45 -17.77
CA MET A 114 17.12 -3.91 -17.62
C MET A 114 18.33 -4.71 -18.16
N LEU A 115 19.44 -4.07 -18.52
CA LEU A 115 20.59 -4.74 -19.15
C LEU A 115 21.87 -4.85 -18.30
N ASP A 116 21.90 -4.31 -17.07
CA ASP A 116 23.10 -4.34 -16.20
C ASP A 116 23.11 -5.47 -15.15
N ASP A 117 22.54 -6.64 -15.48
CA ASP A 117 22.71 -7.86 -14.67
C ASP A 117 23.15 -9.04 -15.56
N ARG A 118 24.30 -8.86 -16.21
CA ARG A 118 25.09 -9.96 -16.78
C ARG A 118 26.50 -9.88 -16.22
N ILE A 119 26.75 -10.67 -15.16
CA ILE A 119 28.07 -11.17 -14.81
C ILE A 119 28.29 -12.48 -15.56
#